data_AF-A0A2H0RZC1-F1
#
_entry.id   AF-A0A2H0RZC1-F1
#
_cell.length_a   1.000
_cell.length_b   1.000
_cell.length_c   1.000
_cell.angle_alpha   90.00
_cell.angle_beta   90.00
_cell.angle_gamma   90.00
#
_symmetry.space_group_name_H-M   'P 1'
#
loop_
_entity.id
_entity.type
_entity.pdbx_description
1 polymer ?
#
loop_
_entity_poly.entity_id
_entity_poly.type
_entity_poly.pdbx_seq_one_letter_code
_entity_poly.pdbx_strand_id
1 'polypeptide(L)'
;MCNSIFIKALYFGQAKPNGFTKSELEEHLGKKECEWGPLQNEFEQRSTSAFNQSGHKKNEGELFWLTKSGYMLLAELDDVRQARKEAKKAHWIAIVAIFASVIVPFLIKLFETKS
;
A
#
# COMPACT_ATOMS: atom_id res chain seq x y z
N MET A 1 -6.38 10.91 3.94
CA MET A 1 -5.09 10.43 3.35
C MET A 1 -5.36 10.03 1.92
N CYS A 2 -4.83 10.75 0.94
CA CYS A 2 -4.92 10.37 -0.47
C CYS A 2 -3.97 9.19 -0.73
N ASN A 3 -4.43 7.97 -0.49
CA ASN A 3 -3.74 6.77 -0.98
C ASN A 3 -3.81 6.81 -2.51
N SER A 4 -2.65 6.91 -3.17
CA SER A 4 -2.56 6.90 -4.64
C SER A 4 -3.36 5.72 -5.22
N ILE A 5 -4.13 5.99 -6.28
CA ILE A 5 -4.93 4.97 -7.00
C ILE A 5 -4.04 3.80 -7.43
N PHE A 6 -2.81 4.11 -7.83
CA PHE A 6 -1.78 3.12 -8.17
C PHE A 6 -1.50 2.15 -7.02
N ILE A 7 -1.25 2.69 -5.83
CA ILE A 7 -0.96 1.87 -4.63
C ILE A 7 -2.16 0.99 -4.29
N LYS A 8 -3.37 1.52 -4.40
CA LYS A 8 -4.61 0.73 -4.17
C LYS A 8 -4.73 -0.41 -5.16
N ALA A 9 -4.44 -0.18 -6.44
CA ALA A 9 -4.47 -1.21 -7.46
C ALA A 9 -3.46 -2.33 -7.18
N LEU A 10 -2.22 -1.99 -6.75
CA LEU A 10 -1.22 -3.00 -6.40
C LEU A 10 -1.68 -3.90 -5.24
N TYR A 11 -2.20 -3.32 -4.15
CA TYR A 11 -2.72 -4.12 -3.03
C TYR A 11 -3.94 -4.96 -3.43
N PHE A 12 -4.78 -4.47 -4.34
CA PHE A 12 -5.88 -5.25 -4.88
C PHE A 12 -5.37 -6.49 -5.64
N GLY A 13 -4.37 -6.32 -6.51
CA GLY A 13 -3.75 -7.44 -7.22
C GLY A 13 -3.10 -8.45 -6.29
N GLN A 14 -2.42 -7.99 -5.22
CA GLN A 14 -1.87 -8.88 -4.19
C GLN A 14 -2.93 -9.73 -3.51
N ALA A 15 -4.12 -9.18 -3.27
CA ALA A 15 -5.25 -9.87 -2.63
C ALA A 15 -5.96 -10.88 -3.57
N LYS A 16 -5.60 -10.92 -4.85
CA LYS A 16 -6.22 -11.75 -5.89
C LYS A 16 -5.20 -12.72 -6.52
N PRO A 17 -4.78 -13.79 -5.82
CA PRO A 17 -3.77 -14.73 -6.33
C PRO A 17 -4.24 -15.49 -7.58
N ASN A 18 -5.55 -15.63 -7.78
CA ASN A 18 -6.15 -16.29 -8.94
C ASN A 18 -6.33 -15.34 -10.14
N GLY A 19 -5.83 -14.11 -10.04
CA GLY A 19 -6.05 -13.06 -11.02
C GLY A 19 -7.37 -12.34 -10.80
N PHE A 20 -7.53 -11.23 -11.51
CA PHE A 20 -8.72 -10.39 -11.44
C PHE A 20 -9.03 -9.79 -12.81
N THR A 21 -10.29 -9.45 -13.05
CA THR A 21 -10.72 -8.77 -14.28
C THR A 21 -10.55 -7.26 -14.17
N LYS A 22 -10.45 -6.59 -15.31
CA LYS A 22 -10.41 -5.13 -15.35
C LYS A 22 -11.62 -4.48 -14.65
N SER A 23 -12.82 -5.04 -14.83
CA SER A 23 -14.04 -4.55 -14.19
C SER A 23 -13.99 -4.66 -12.67
N GLU A 24 -13.46 -5.76 -12.11
CA GLU A 24 -13.28 -5.90 -10.67
C GLU A 24 -12.32 -4.84 -10.10
N LEU A 25 -11.25 -4.51 -10.82
CA LEU A 25 -10.33 -3.46 -10.41
C LEU A 25 -11.01 -2.08 -10.46
N GLU A 26 -11.73 -1.77 -11.54
CA GLU A 26 -12.45 -0.50 -11.71
C GLU A 26 -13.53 -0.30 -10.62
N GLU A 27 -14.25 -1.37 -10.27
CA GLU A 27 -15.20 -1.39 -9.16
C GLU A 27 -14.49 -1.11 -7.83
N HIS A 28 -13.38 -1.80 -7.56
CA HIS A 28 -12.59 -1.61 -6.33
C HIS A 28 -12.05 -0.18 -6.20
N LEU A 29 -11.62 0.42 -7.32
CA LEU A 29 -11.07 1.77 -7.34
C LEU A 29 -12.14 2.86 -7.36
N GLY A 30 -13.42 2.50 -7.56
CA GLY A 30 -14.55 3.43 -7.67
C GLY A 30 -14.44 4.34 -8.89
N LYS A 31 -13.73 3.91 -9.95
CA LYS A 31 -13.46 4.69 -11.16
C LYS A 31 -13.57 3.78 -12.38
N LYS A 32 -14.55 4.08 -13.24
CA LYS A 32 -14.75 3.41 -14.54
C LYS A 32 -13.67 3.75 -15.57
N GLU A 33 -12.92 4.83 -15.35
CA GLU A 33 -11.82 5.28 -16.19
C GLU A 33 -10.55 5.41 -15.33
N CYS A 34 -10.06 4.29 -14.79
CA CYS A 34 -8.68 4.29 -14.31
C CYS A 34 -7.77 4.27 -15.54
N GLU A 35 -6.87 5.25 -15.65
CA GLU A 35 -5.80 5.19 -16.63
C GLU A 35 -4.94 3.97 -16.33
N TRP A 36 -5.10 2.93 -17.14
CA TRP A 36 -4.33 1.68 -17.06
C TRP A 36 -2.87 1.86 -17.50
N GLY A 37 -2.52 2.97 -18.16
CA GLY A 37 -1.18 3.21 -18.71
C GLY A 37 -0.04 3.04 -17.69
N PRO A 38 -0.11 3.67 -16.50
CA PRO A 38 0.89 3.47 -15.45
C PRO A 38 0.82 2.09 -14.78
N LEU A 39 -0.29 1.38 -14.90
CA LEU A 39 -0.54 0.09 -14.26
C LEU A 39 -0.09 -1.08 -15.15
N GLN A 40 -0.10 -0.92 -16.47
CA GLN A 40 0.13 -1.98 -17.45
C GLN A 40 1.44 -2.75 -17.25
N ASN A 41 2.50 -2.08 -16.79
CA ASN A 41 3.79 -2.73 -16.57
C ASN A 41 3.82 -3.58 -15.31
N GLU A 42 2.92 -3.31 -14.35
CA GLU A 42 2.87 -4.01 -13.06
C GLU A 42 1.87 -5.16 -13.04
N PHE A 43 1.01 -5.25 -14.06
CA PHE A 43 0.05 -6.34 -14.22
C PHE A 43 0.29 -7.12 -15.52
N GLU A 44 0.45 -8.42 -15.41
CA GLU A 44 0.53 -9.31 -16.57
C GLU A 44 -0.89 -9.71 -16.97
N GLN A 45 -1.25 -9.44 -18.22
CA GLN A 45 -2.46 -9.98 -18.81
C GLN A 45 -2.17 -11.41 -19.28
N ARG A 46 -2.93 -12.40 -18.79
CA ARG A 46 -2.91 -13.76 -19.38
C ARG A 46 -4.30 -14.12 -19.86
N SER A 47 -4.40 -14.49 -21.12
CA SER A 47 -5.63 -15.08 -21.63
C SER A 47 -5.78 -16.48 -21.03
N THR A 48 -6.78 -16.69 -20.18
CA THR A 48 -7.22 -18.06 -19.86
C THR A 48 -7.91 -18.63 -21.08
N SER A 49 -7.14 -19.31 -21.93
CA SER A 49 -7.70 -20.16 -22.97
C SER A 49 -8.17 -21.47 -22.34
N ALA A 50 -9.25 -21.43 -21.56
CA ALA A 50 -9.95 -22.63 -21.17
C ALA A 50 -10.69 -23.18 -22.39
N PHE A 51 -10.13 -24.21 -23.04
CA PHE A 51 -10.81 -24.96 -24.09
C PHE A 51 -11.92 -25.80 -23.41
N ASN A 52 -13.16 -25.33 -23.45
CA ASN A 52 -14.29 -26.16 -23.06
C ASN A 52 -14.45 -27.32 -24.05
N GLN A 53 -14.69 -28.53 -23.55
CA GLN A 53 -14.91 -29.76 -24.33
C GLN A 53 -16.11 -29.71 -25.30
N SER A 54 -16.82 -28.58 -25.37
CA SER A 54 -17.98 -28.34 -26.24
C SER A 54 -17.66 -27.54 -27.51
N GLY A 55 -16.39 -27.20 -27.80
CA GLY A 55 -16.00 -26.49 -29.02
C GLY A 55 -16.41 -25.00 -29.08
N HIS A 56 -17.08 -24.49 -28.04
CA HIS A 56 -17.38 -23.08 -27.89
C HIS A 56 -16.30 -22.39 -27.05
N LYS A 57 -15.58 -21.43 -27.66
CA LYS A 57 -14.79 -20.43 -26.94
C LYS A 57 -15.73 -19.63 -26.03
N LYS A 58 -15.78 -19.97 -24.73
CA LYS A 58 -16.19 -18.99 -23.73
C LYS A 58 -15.05 -18.00 -23.65
N ASN A 59 -15.32 -16.74 -23.99
CA ASN A 59 -14.45 -15.63 -23.63
C ASN A 59 -14.50 -15.51 -22.10
N GLU A 60 -13.74 -16.35 -21.40
CA GLU A 60 -13.34 -16.03 -20.03
C GLU A 60 -12.58 -14.70 -20.15
N GLY A 61 -13.15 -13.65 -19.54
CA GLY A 61 -12.64 -12.28 -19.69
C GLY A 61 -11.15 -12.21 -19.35
N GLU A 62 -10.46 -11.27 -19.99
CA GLU A 62 -9.03 -11.05 -19.76
C GLU A 62 -8.74 -10.91 -18.27
N LEU A 63 -7.94 -11.83 -17.74
CA LEU A 63 -7.49 -11.82 -16.37
C LEU A 63 -6.13 -11.16 -16.28
N PHE A 64 -5.94 -10.45 -15.18
CA PHE A 64 -4.72 -9.72 -14.84
C PHE A 64 -4.15 -10.27 -13.53
N TRP A 65 -2.83 -10.41 -13.48
CA TRP A 65 -2.09 -10.81 -12.29
C TRP A 65 -1.04 -9.78 -11.98
N LEU A 66 -0.67 -9.67 -10.69
CA LEU A 66 0.50 -8.89 -10.33
C LEU A 66 1.76 -9.55 -10.92
N THR A 67 2.58 -8.75 -11.61
CA THR A 67 3.89 -9.18 -12.08
C THR A 67 4.87 -9.31 -10.91
N LYS A 68 6.05 -9.91 -11.18
CA LYS A 68 7.17 -9.91 -10.23
C LYS A 68 7.60 -8.48 -9.85
N SER A 69 7.64 -7.54 -10.80
CA SER A 69 7.97 -6.14 -10.51
C SER A 69 6.91 -5.49 -9.62
N GLY A 70 5.63 -5.78 -9.86
CA GLY A 70 4.54 -5.29 -9.01
C GLY A 70 4.68 -5.77 -7.56
N TYR A 71 5.09 -7.03 -7.35
CA TYR A 71 5.37 -7.55 -6.00
C TYR A 71 6.59 -6.88 -5.36
N MET A 72 7.65 -6.59 -6.13
CA MET A 72 8.81 -5.86 -5.63
C MET A 72 8.44 -4.43 -5.22
N LEU A 73 7.63 -3.72 -6.03
CA LEU A 73 7.13 -2.39 -5.68
C LEU A 73 6.29 -2.41 -4.40
N LEU A 74 5.47 -3.44 -4.19
CA LEU A 74 4.70 -3.57 -2.95
C LEU A 74 5.62 -3.70 -1.72
N ALA A 75 6.69 -4.49 -1.83
CA ALA A 75 7.67 -4.63 -0.74
C ALA A 75 8.35 -3.29 -0.43
N GLU A 76 8.80 -2.56 -1.47
CA GLU A 76 9.40 -1.23 -1.29
C GLU A 76 8.42 -0.22 -0.68
N LEU A 77 7.14 -0.26 -1.08
CA LEU A 77 6.09 0.58 -0.51
C LEU A 77 5.83 0.25 0.97
N ASP A 78 5.88 -1.03 1.35
CA ASP A 78 5.74 -1.46 2.73
C ASP A 78 6.94 -1.03 3.58
N ASP A 79 8.16 -1.12 3.05
CA ASP A 79 9.38 -0.63 3.70
C ASP A 79 9.29 0.89 3.96
N VAL A 80 8.88 1.67 2.95
CA VAL A 80 8.69 3.12 3.11
C VAL A 80 7.59 3.43 4.13
N ARG A 81 6.50 2.66 4.15
CA ARG A 81 5.43 2.82 5.16
C ARG A 81 5.92 2.49 6.56
N GLN A 82 6.74 1.45 6.72
CA GLN A 82 7.34 1.09 7.98
C GLN A 82 8.33 2.17 8.46
N ALA A 83 9.22 2.62 7.58
CA ALA A 83 10.15 3.72 7.86
C ALA A 83 9.39 4.99 8.29
N ARG A 84 8.26 5.33 7.66
CA ARG A 84 7.40 6.44 8.10
C ARG A 84 6.79 6.23 9.48
N LYS A 85 6.39 5.01 9.83
CA LYS A 85 5.87 4.70 11.18
C LYS A 85 6.98 4.85 12.22
N GLU A 86 8.18 4.35 11.93
CA GLU A 86 9.34 4.46 12.79
C GLU A 86 9.78 5.92 12.96
N ALA A 87 9.83 6.69 11.87
CA ALA A 87 10.11 8.13 11.92
C ALA A 87 9.09 8.90 12.78
N LYS A 88 7.80 8.58 12.70
CA LYS A 88 6.77 9.19 13.55
C LYS A 88 6.95 8.84 15.03
N LYS A 89 7.31 7.59 15.34
CA LYS A 89 7.65 7.17 16.71
C LYS A 89 8.87 7.92 17.22
N ALA A 90 9.93 7.99 16.43
CA ALA A 90 11.16 8.70 16.77
C ALA A 90 10.90 10.20 17.01
N HIS A 91 10.07 10.83 16.17
CA HIS A 91 9.66 12.22 16.37
C HIS A 91 8.92 12.42 17.70
N TRP A 92 8.00 11.52 18.05
CA TRP A 92 7.32 11.57 19.35
C TRP A 92 8.27 11.41 20.53
N ILE A 93 9.22 10.46 20.45
CA ILE A 93 10.25 10.27 21.47
C ILE A 93 11.11 11.54 21.62
N ALA A 94 11.49 12.16 20.50
CA ALA A 94 12.26 13.40 20.50
C ALA A 94 11.50 14.54 21.18
N ILE A 95 10.20 14.69 20.91
CA ILE A 95 9.35 15.70 21.58
C ILE A 95 9.34 15.45 23.10
N VAL A 96 9.10 14.21 23.54
CA VAL A 96 9.09 13.88 24.97
C VAL A 96 10.44 14.15 25.62
N ALA A 97 11.56 13.84 24.94
CA ALA A 97 12.90 14.12 25.43
C ALA A 97 13.16 15.62 25.60
N ILE A 98 12.71 16.45 24.65
CA ILE A 98 12.79 17.92 24.75
C ILE A 98 11.99 18.41 25.96
N PHE A 99 10.74 17.96 26.13
CA PHE A 99 9.92 18.35 27.28
C PHE A 99 10.54 17.91 28.61
N ALA A 100 11.08 16.70 28.69
CA ALA A 100 11.78 16.21 29.88
C ALA A 100 12.99 17.10 30.23
N SER A 101 13.77 17.53 29.23
CA SER A 101 14.95 18.39 29.45
C SER A 101 14.62 19.76 30.03
N VAL A 102 13.39 20.26 29.83
CA VAL A 102 12.92 21.54 30.38
C VAL A 102 12.28 21.36 31.75
N ILE A 103 11.48 20.31 31.93
CA ILE A 103 10.69 20.09 33.15
C ILE A 103 11.56 19.61 34.32
N VAL A 104 12.53 18.72 34.07
CA VAL A 104 13.40 18.16 35.12
C VAL A 104 14.19 19.23 35.89
N PRO A 105 14.93 20.16 35.24
CA PRO A 105 15.65 21.20 35.98
C PRO A 105 14.71 22.16 36.73
N PHE A 106 13.51 22.41 36.20
CA PHE A 106 12.51 23.21 36.89
C PHE A 106 11.99 22.52 38.16
N LEU A 107 11.74 21.21 38.13
CA LEU A 107 11.36 20.42 39.30
C LEU A 107 12.48 20.38 40.34
N ILE A 108 13.73 20.17 39.93
CA ILE A 108 14.90 20.20 40.83
C ILE A 108 14.95 21.54 41.58
N LYS A 109 14.81 22.67 40.86
CA LYS A 109 14.84 24.02 41.45
C LYS A 109 13.66 24.29 42.41
N LEU A 110 12.50 23.69 42.17
CA LEU A 110 11.33 23.79 43.06
C LEU A 110 11.50 22.98 44.36
N PHE A 111 12.24 21.86 44.32
CA PHE A 111 12.55 21.09 45.51
C PHE A 111 13.65 21.75 46.36
N GLU A 112 14.66 22.36 45.74
CA GLU A 112 15.70 23.11 46.46
C GLU A 112 15.16 24.31 47.24
N THR A 113 14.11 24.97 46.75
CA THR A 113 13.54 26.17 47.40
C THR A 113 12.59 25.86 48.56
N LYS A 114 12.27 24.59 48.82
CA LYS A 114 11.40 24.15 49.92
C LYS A 114 12.12 23.42 51.07
N SER A 115 13.43 23.18 50.96
CA SER A 115 14.28 22.66 52.04
C SER A 115 15.01 23.79 52.76
#